data_AF-A0A7Y5UAI3-F1
#
_entry.id   AF-A0A7Y5UAI3-F1
#
_cell.length_a   1.000
_cell.length_b   1.000
_cell.length_c   1.000
_cell.angle_alpha   90.00
_cell.angle_beta   90.00
_cell.angle_gamma   90.00
#
_symmetry.space_group_name_H-M   'P 1'
#
loop_
_entity.id
_entity.type
_entity.pdbx_description
1 polymer ?
#
loop_
_entity_poly.entity_id
_entity_poly.type
_entity_poly.pdbx_seq_one_letter_code
_entity_poly.pdbx_strand_id
1 'polypeptide(L)'
;VWDGVGAAADPAAGAKMKRRGMELQRRACANGDVLACDAAARRASADAFATLSESPEAVDAHAALRRACALDALDACEVLSLQGEVDPNERRSFREKACALGDAKSCFGASSEDLRAREEMLLKRDCDAGYGAACRELADYLDLEDAPREEIESARKKARISIVAACRAGADSCYEAATLLEMGVGGPPDDKEIQAVLEIPCRTTGFCGALAERLVKSNDPKARARGLELLQREAKDSGKR
;
A
#
# COMPACT_ATOMS: atom_id res chain seq x y z
N VAL A 1 0.04 5.71 47.62
CA VAL A 1 0.75 6.92 48.08
C VAL A 1 1.93 7.14 47.17
N TRP A 2 1.68 7.79 46.02
CA TRP A 2 2.68 8.39 45.15
C TRP A 2 2.29 9.87 45.04
N ASP A 3 2.37 10.55 46.18
CA ASP A 3 2.25 12.01 46.25
C ASP A 3 3.67 12.55 46.11
N GLY A 4 4.05 12.90 44.88
CA GLY A 4 5.44 13.19 44.56
C GLY A 4 5.64 14.01 43.29
N VAL A 5 5.64 15.33 43.48
CA VAL A 5 6.37 16.33 42.69
C VAL A 5 5.76 16.73 41.35
N GLY A 6 4.70 17.53 41.42
CA GLY A 6 4.36 18.51 40.38
C GLY A 6 5.26 19.75 40.48
N ALA A 7 6.56 19.62 40.17
CA ALA A 7 7.39 20.79 39.93
C ALA A 7 7.01 21.33 38.54
N ALA A 8 6.39 22.51 38.49
CA ALA A 8 6.10 23.18 37.22
C ALA A 8 7.41 23.34 36.44
N ALA A 9 7.53 22.62 35.32
CA ALA A 9 8.70 22.70 34.47
C ALA A 9 8.89 24.15 34.01
N ASP A 10 10.11 24.68 34.17
CA ASP A 10 10.47 26.01 33.72
C ASP A 10 10.17 26.14 32.21
N PRO A 11 9.21 26.99 31.80
CA PRO A 11 8.85 27.15 30.39
C PRO A 11 10.03 27.62 29.53
N ALA A 12 11.01 28.33 30.11
CA ALA A 12 12.21 28.75 29.40
C ALA A 12 13.13 27.56 29.08
N ALA A 13 13.24 26.59 29.98
CA ALA A 13 13.99 25.36 29.76
C ALA A 13 13.35 24.51 28.63
N GLY A 14 12.02 24.42 28.60
CA GLY A 14 11.28 23.77 27.53
C GLY A 14 11.51 24.43 26.16
N ALA A 15 11.44 25.77 26.10
CA ALA A 15 11.69 26.52 24.87
C ALA A 15 13.14 26.37 24.36
N LYS A 16 14.13 26.28 25.26
CA LYS A 16 15.53 26.04 24.89
C LYS A 16 15.74 24.63 24.33
N MET A 17 15.14 23.61 24.94
CA MET A 17 15.19 22.24 24.42
C MET A 17 14.49 22.13 23.06
N LYS A 18 13.31 22.75 22.90
CA LYS A 18 12.59 22.81 21.62
C LYS A 18 13.48 23.41 20.52
N ARG A 19 14.12 24.56 20.78
CA ARG A 19 15.05 25.21 19.83
C ARG A 19 16.21 24.31 19.43
N ARG A 20 16.87 23.68 20.40
CA ARG A 20 17.99 22.75 20.13
C ARG A 20 17.55 21.54 19.32
N GLY A 21 16.37 20.97 19.62
CA GLY A 21 15.80 19.85 18.86
C GLY A 21 15.53 20.24 17.40
N MET A 22 14.99 21.44 17.18
CA MET A 22 14.75 21.97 15.82
C MET A 22 16.05 22.20 15.06
N GLU A 23 17.09 22.72 15.70
CA GLU A 23 18.39 22.92 15.03
C GLU A 23 19.03 21.59 14.61
N LEU A 24 19.01 20.58 15.49
CA LEU A 24 19.52 19.24 15.16
C LEU A 24 18.78 18.62 13.99
N GLN A 25 17.45 18.75 13.99
CA GLN A 25 16.61 18.25 12.91
C GLN A 25 16.87 18.97 11.58
N ARG A 26 17.05 20.30 11.59
CA ARG A 26 17.43 21.06 10.39
C ARG A 26 18.76 20.59 9.83
N ARG A 27 19.75 20.35 10.68
CA ARG A 27 21.07 19.82 10.26
C ARG A 27 20.95 18.42 9.67
N ALA A 28 20.16 17.54 10.28
CA ALA A 28 19.90 16.19 9.76
C ALA A 28 19.24 16.25 8.37
N CYS A 29 18.22 17.10 8.20
CA CYS A 29 17.60 17.31 6.89
C CYS A 29 18.59 17.90 5.86
N ALA A 30 19.42 18.87 6.25
CA ALA A 30 20.47 19.41 5.38
C ALA A 30 21.49 18.36 4.92
N ASN A 31 21.65 17.28 5.69
CA ASN A 31 22.49 16.14 5.36
C ASN A 31 21.75 15.02 4.60
N GLY A 32 20.50 15.24 4.18
CA GLY A 32 19.71 14.28 3.39
C GLY A 32 18.89 13.27 4.19
N ASP A 33 18.73 13.45 5.51
CA ASP A 33 17.83 12.60 6.30
C ASP A 33 16.37 12.90 5.97
N VAL A 34 15.72 11.95 5.29
CA VAL A 34 14.33 12.06 4.79
C VAL A 34 13.33 12.23 5.95
N LEU A 35 13.50 11.51 7.05
CA LEU A 35 12.59 11.58 8.20
C LEU A 35 12.72 12.92 8.94
N ALA A 36 13.95 13.42 9.06
CA ALA A 36 14.20 14.74 9.62
C ALA A 36 13.61 15.84 8.75
N CYS A 37 13.70 15.71 7.42
CA CYS A 37 13.08 16.62 6.45
C CYS A 37 11.56 16.59 6.52
N ASP A 38 10.94 15.41 6.53
CA ASP A 38 9.48 15.27 6.68
C ASP A 38 8.98 15.88 7.99
N ALA A 39 9.60 15.53 9.11
CA ALA A 39 9.22 16.08 10.40
C ALA A 39 9.45 17.61 10.48
N ALA A 40 10.35 18.16 9.65
CA ALA A 40 10.62 19.60 9.61
C ALA A 40 9.57 20.29 8.74
N ALA A 41 9.23 19.69 7.60
CA ALA A 41 8.14 20.09 6.73
C ALA A 41 6.81 20.11 7.48
N ARG A 42 6.42 19.03 8.18
CA ARG A 42 5.15 18.97 8.93
C ARG A 42 5.04 20.06 10.01
N ARG A 43 6.13 20.34 10.73
CA ARG A 43 6.17 21.44 11.71
C ARG A 43 6.08 22.80 11.05
N ALA A 44 6.86 23.00 10.00
CA ALA A 44 6.84 24.22 9.22
C ALA A 44 5.44 24.48 8.65
N SER A 45 4.73 23.46 8.16
CA SER A 45 3.35 23.56 7.69
C SER A 45 2.38 23.91 8.83
N ALA A 46 2.53 23.28 10.00
CA ALA A 46 1.70 23.59 11.17
C ALA A 46 1.91 25.04 11.66
N ASP A 47 3.15 25.52 11.66
CA ASP A 47 3.52 26.88 12.10
C ASP A 47 3.18 27.94 11.01
N ALA A 48 3.33 27.61 9.72
CA ALA A 48 2.98 28.49 8.60
C ALA A 48 1.47 28.71 8.48
N PHE A 49 0.64 27.71 8.81
CA PHE A 49 -0.80 27.91 8.94
C PHE A 49 -1.16 28.84 10.11
N ALA A 50 -0.31 28.93 11.14
CA ALA A 50 -0.57 29.71 12.35
C ALA A 50 -0.03 31.15 12.30
N THR A 51 0.96 31.44 11.45
CA THR A 51 1.62 32.75 11.40
C THR A 51 2.01 33.12 9.96
N LEU A 52 1.36 34.15 9.42
CA LEU A 52 1.53 34.59 8.03
C LEU A 52 2.90 35.27 7.77
N SER A 53 3.55 34.76 6.72
CA SER A 53 4.39 35.35 5.66
C SER A 53 5.58 36.29 5.94
N GLU A 54 5.77 36.87 7.14
CA GLU A 54 6.84 37.89 7.31
C GLU A 54 8.00 37.46 8.23
N SER A 55 7.98 36.26 8.81
CA SER A 55 9.09 35.81 9.63
C SER A 55 10.22 35.20 8.78
N PRO A 56 11.51 35.44 9.09
CA PRO A 56 12.64 34.76 8.46
C PRO A 56 12.55 33.23 8.51
N GLU A 57 11.77 32.70 9.44
CA GLU A 57 11.51 31.26 9.62
C GLU A 57 10.60 30.71 8.50
N ALA A 58 9.77 31.54 7.87
CA ALA A 58 8.92 31.15 6.73
C ALA A 58 9.73 30.94 5.44
N VAL A 59 10.80 31.73 5.21
CA VAL A 59 11.72 31.54 4.07
C VAL A 59 12.48 30.22 4.20
N ASP A 60 12.92 29.88 5.42
CA ASP A 60 13.54 28.60 5.73
C ASP A 60 12.59 27.41 5.52
N ALA A 61 11.30 27.59 5.85
CA ALA A 61 10.26 26.57 5.68
C ALA A 61 10.06 26.19 4.21
N HIS A 62 9.95 27.17 3.32
CA HIS A 62 9.74 26.91 1.89
C HIS A 62 10.93 26.18 1.25
N ALA A 63 12.16 26.58 1.60
CA ALA A 63 13.38 25.89 1.16
C ALA A 63 13.49 24.47 1.75
N ALA A 64 13.04 24.24 2.98
CA ALA A 64 12.97 22.91 3.58
C ALA A 64 11.93 22.03 2.86
N LEU A 65 10.74 22.55 2.58
CA LEU A 65 9.70 21.84 1.82
C LEU A 65 10.17 21.44 0.42
N ARG A 66 10.81 22.36 -0.32
CA ARG A 66 11.36 22.05 -1.65
C ARG A 66 12.39 20.93 -1.60
N ARG A 67 13.27 20.93 -0.60
CA ARG A 67 14.25 19.85 -0.39
C ARG A 67 13.60 18.53 -0.01
N ALA A 68 12.64 18.56 0.91
CA ALA A 68 11.89 17.37 1.31
C ALA A 68 11.14 16.76 0.10
N CYS A 69 10.47 17.59 -0.69
CA CYS A 69 9.82 17.14 -1.92
C CYS A 69 10.83 16.65 -2.96
N ALA A 70 12.01 17.26 -3.09
CA ALA A 70 13.09 16.74 -3.95
C ALA A 70 13.56 15.35 -3.51
N LEU A 71 13.45 15.01 -2.22
CA LEU A 71 13.71 13.70 -1.63
C LEU A 71 12.46 12.79 -1.55
N ASP A 72 11.46 13.03 -2.40
CA ASP A 72 10.26 12.21 -2.53
C ASP A 72 9.38 12.15 -1.28
N ALA A 73 9.48 13.15 -0.39
CA ALA A 73 8.55 13.28 0.74
C ALA A 73 7.18 13.76 0.23
N LEU A 74 6.21 12.83 0.18
CA LEU A 74 4.88 13.06 -0.37
C LEU A 74 4.18 14.29 0.21
N ASP A 75 4.12 14.40 1.53
CA ASP A 75 3.44 15.50 2.23
C ASP A 75 4.04 16.86 1.88
N ALA A 76 5.36 16.93 1.68
CA ALA A 76 6.03 18.17 1.31
C ALA A 76 5.65 18.60 -0.11
N CYS A 77 5.55 17.64 -1.04
CA CYS A 77 5.09 17.92 -2.40
C CYS A 77 3.60 18.33 -2.42
N GLU A 78 2.74 17.68 -1.63
CA GLU A 78 1.32 18.04 -1.50
C GLU A 78 1.19 19.49 -1.01
N VAL A 79 1.89 19.86 0.08
CA VAL A 79 1.85 21.22 0.63
C VAL A 79 2.29 22.26 -0.40
N LEU A 80 3.41 22.03 -1.09
CA LEU A 80 3.89 22.96 -2.11
C LEU A 80 2.92 23.10 -3.30
N SER A 81 2.18 22.03 -3.64
CA SER A 81 1.19 22.04 -4.72
C SER A 81 -0.07 22.87 -4.41
N LEU A 82 -0.32 23.15 -3.14
CA LEU A 82 -1.49 23.89 -2.65
C LEU A 82 -1.17 25.36 -2.31
N GLN A 83 0.11 25.71 -2.14
CA GLN A 83 0.50 27.05 -1.75
C GLN A 83 0.29 28.10 -2.85
N GLY A 84 -0.41 29.18 -2.51
CA GLY A 84 -0.77 30.26 -3.44
C GLY A 84 0.40 31.11 -3.93
N GLU A 85 1.50 31.17 -3.17
CA GLU A 85 2.68 32.01 -3.43
C GLU A 85 3.72 31.34 -4.34
N VAL A 86 3.58 30.05 -4.62
CA VAL A 86 4.46 29.30 -5.53
C VAL A 86 4.11 29.62 -6.98
N ASP A 87 5.12 29.77 -7.84
CA ASP A 87 4.93 29.95 -9.28
C ASP A 87 3.96 28.87 -9.84
N PRO A 88 2.98 29.22 -10.70
CA PRO A 88 1.99 28.26 -11.18
C PRO A 88 2.58 27.03 -11.90
N ASN A 89 3.70 27.16 -12.62
CA ASN A 89 4.34 26.03 -13.28
C ASN A 89 5.07 25.16 -12.26
N GLU A 90 5.74 25.78 -11.29
CA GLU A 90 6.40 25.06 -10.20
C GLU A 90 5.37 24.31 -9.33
N ARG A 91 4.23 24.95 -9.03
CA ARG A 91 3.10 24.33 -8.32
C ARG A 91 2.54 23.15 -9.08
N ARG A 92 2.42 23.24 -10.41
CA ARG A 92 2.05 22.12 -11.28
C ARG A 92 3.06 20.98 -11.15
N SER A 93 4.36 21.27 -11.21
CA SER A 93 5.41 20.25 -11.05
C SER A 93 5.34 19.56 -9.68
N PHE A 94 5.12 20.30 -8.59
CA PHE A 94 4.93 19.70 -7.27
C PHE A 94 3.65 18.87 -7.19
N ARG A 95 2.57 19.31 -7.83
CA ARG A 95 1.33 18.54 -7.94
C ARG A 95 1.55 17.24 -8.69
N GLU A 96 2.21 17.29 -9.84
CA GLU A 96 2.55 16.11 -10.65
C GLU A 96 3.42 15.15 -9.87
N LYS A 97 4.38 15.66 -9.08
CA LYS A 97 5.24 14.84 -8.23
C LYS A 97 4.49 14.25 -7.02
N ALA A 98 3.69 15.04 -6.30
CA ALA A 98 2.85 14.57 -5.19
C ALA A 98 1.86 13.52 -5.68
N CYS A 99 1.25 13.78 -6.85
CA CYS A 99 0.49 12.80 -7.60
C CYS A 99 1.40 11.58 -7.77
N ALA A 100 2.53 11.62 -8.51
CA ALA A 100 3.49 10.53 -8.76
C ALA A 100 3.84 9.65 -7.54
N LEU A 101 3.93 10.24 -6.37
CA LEU A 101 4.23 9.58 -5.09
C LEU A 101 3.03 8.89 -4.41
N GLY A 102 1.82 9.06 -4.93
CA GLY A 102 0.62 8.33 -4.51
C GLY A 102 -0.50 9.18 -3.91
N ASP A 103 -0.37 10.51 -3.86
CA ASP A 103 -1.46 11.35 -3.33
C ASP A 103 -2.59 11.54 -4.35
N ALA A 104 -3.71 10.88 -4.08
CA ALA A 104 -4.92 10.94 -4.90
C ALA A 104 -5.49 12.36 -5.02
N LYS A 105 -5.31 13.23 -4.02
CA LYS A 105 -5.84 14.61 -4.07
C LYS A 105 -5.07 15.48 -5.05
N SER A 106 -3.74 15.38 -5.05
CA SER A 106 -2.87 16.10 -5.98
C SER A 106 -3.11 15.68 -7.42
N CYS A 107 -3.65 14.49 -7.65
CA CYS A 107 -4.01 14.06 -9.00
C CYS A 107 -5.24 14.79 -9.58
N PHE A 108 -5.94 15.62 -8.81
CA PHE A 108 -7.08 16.40 -9.28
C PHE A 108 -6.64 17.46 -10.33
N GLY A 109 -7.11 17.29 -11.56
CA GLY A 109 -6.77 18.14 -12.71
C GLY A 109 -5.75 17.55 -13.68
N ALA A 110 -5.22 16.34 -13.41
CA ALA A 110 -4.57 15.53 -14.43
C ALA A 110 -5.62 15.09 -15.47
N SER A 111 -5.20 14.96 -16.74
CA SER A 111 -6.11 14.39 -17.74
C SER A 111 -6.40 12.93 -17.39
N SER A 112 -7.52 12.39 -17.86
CA SER A 112 -7.82 10.96 -17.68
C SER A 112 -6.74 10.06 -18.27
N GLU A 113 -6.05 10.51 -19.32
CA GLU A 113 -4.93 9.79 -19.94
C GLU A 113 -3.70 9.76 -19.01
N ASP A 114 -3.37 10.88 -18.36
CA ASP A 114 -2.25 10.95 -17.41
C ASP A 114 -2.48 10.05 -16.19
N LEU A 115 -3.72 9.98 -15.71
CA LEU A 115 -4.10 9.12 -14.59
C LEU A 115 -3.97 7.64 -14.97
N ARG A 116 -4.41 7.27 -16.17
CA ARG A 116 -4.33 5.90 -16.70
C ARG A 116 -2.88 5.45 -16.89
N ALA A 117 -2.08 6.21 -17.64
CA ALA A 117 -0.66 5.89 -17.86
C ALA A 117 0.12 5.71 -16.55
N ARG A 118 -0.30 6.46 -15.52
CA ARG A 118 0.28 6.35 -14.20
C ARG A 118 -0.20 5.15 -13.40
N GLU A 119 -1.50 4.86 -13.43
CA GLU A 119 -2.06 3.65 -12.83
C GLU A 119 -1.34 2.42 -13.39
N GLU A 120 -1.18 2.35 -14.71
CA GLU A 120 -0.38 1.31 -15.37
C GLU A 120 1.05 1.21 -14.81
N MET A 121 1.75 2.35 -14.70
CA MET A 121 3.12 2.39 -14.19
C MET A 121 3.22 1.85 -12.74
N LEU A 122 2.30 2.24 -11.87
CA LEU A 122 2.26 1.79 -10.47
C LEU A 122 1.96 0.29 -10.38
N LEU A 123 0.92 -0.16 -11.11
CA LEU A 123 0.55 -1.57 -11.18
C LEU A 123 1.70 -2.43 -11.72
N LYS A 124 2.41 -1.94 -12.75
CA LYS A 124 3.58 -2.60 -13.32
C LYS A 124 4.72 -2.70 -12.31
N ARG A 125 5.08 -1.60 -11.65
CA ARG A 125 6.14 -1.57 -10.63
C ARG A 125 5.85 -2.56 -9.51
N ASP A 126 4.63 -2.54 -8.98
CA ASP A 126 4.25 -3.38 -7.84
C ASP A 126 4.13 -4.85 -8.29
N CYS A 127 3.64 -5.11 -9.50
CA CYS A 127 3.66 -6.45 -10.08
C CYS A 127 5.10 -7.00 -10.24
N ASP A 128 6.03 -6.17 -10.73
CA ASP A 128 7.44 -6.54 -10.88
C ASP A 128 8.13 -6.76 -9.53
N ALA A 129 7.65 -6.10 -8.46
CA ALA A 129 8.06 -6.37 -7.08
C ALA A 129 7.44 -7.66 -6.48
N GLY A 130 6.60 -8.37 -7.24
CA GLY A 130 6.00 -9.63 -6.84
C GLY A 130 4.66 -9.51 -6.09
N TYR A 131 4.06 -8.31 -6.04
CA TYR A 131 2.72 -8.15 -5.45
C TYR A 131 1.66 -8.75 -6.36
N GLY A 132 1.20 -9.96 -6.02
CA GLY A 132 0.31 -10.73 -6.89
C GLY A 132 -1.04 -10.06 -7.19
N ALA A 133 -1.61 -9.32 -6.25
CA ALA A 133 -2.82 -8.53 -6.47
C ALA A 133 -2.60 -7.43 -7.51
N ALA A 134 -1.47 -6.71 -7.44
CA ALA A 134 -1.10 -5.69 -8.43
C ALA A 134 -0.89 -6.31 -9.83
N CYS A 135 -0.34 -7.52 -9.93
CA CYS A 135 -0.25 -8.22 -11.22
C CYS A 135 -1.62 -8.58 -11.81
N ARG A 136 -2.61 -8.90 -10.99
CA ARG A 136 -3.98 -9.16 -11.46
C ARG A 136 -4.61 -7.87 -11.96
N GLU A 137 -4.55 -6.81 -11.15
CA GLU A 137 -5.09 -5.50 -11.54
C GLU A 137 -4.40 -4.96 -12.79
N LEU A 138 -3.09 -5.18 -12.94
CA LEU A 138 -2.36 -4.85 -14.18
C LEU A 138 -2.92 -5.63 -15.38
N ALA A 139 -3.22 -6.92 -15.23
CA ALA A 139 -3.78 -7.70 -16.32
C ALA A 139 -5.18 -7.21 -16.72
N ASP A 140 -6.01 -6.86 -15.75
CA ASP A 140 -7.36 -6.32 -15.99
C ASP A 140 -7.27 -4.94 -16.66
N TYR A 141 -6.35 -4.09 -16.20
CA TYR A 141 -6.06 -2.79 -16.81
C TYR A 141 -5.60 -2.95 -18.27
N LEU A 142 -4.65 -3.86 -18.55
CA LEU A 142 -4.15 -4.12 -19.90
C LEU A 142 -5.25 -4.66 -20.83
N ASP A 143 -6.19 -5.47 -20.31
CA ASP A 143 -7.35 -5.96 -21.08
C ASP A 143 -8.30 -4.80 -21.43
N LEU A 144 -8.53 -3.86 -20.51
CA LEU A 144 -9.36 -2.67 -20.72
C LEU A 144 -8.77 -1.69 -21.75
N GLU A 145 -7.44 -1.60 -21.84
CA GLU A 145 -6.73 -0.76 -22.80
C GLU A 145 -6.41 -1.48 -24.12
N ASP A 146 -7.02 -2.66 -24.37
CA ASP A 146 -6.82 -3.49 -25.57
C ASP A 146 -5.32 -3.78 -25.85
N ALA A 147 -4.52 -3.96 -24.80
CA ALA A 147 -3.09 -4.24 -24.91
C ALA A 147 -2.83 -5.59 -25.61
N PRO A 148 -1.60 -5.82 -26.13
CA PRO A 148 -1.27 -7.10 -26.75
C PRO A 148 -1.53 -8.28 -25.80
N ARG A 149 -2.19 -9.33 -26.32
CA ARG A 149 -2.55 -10.53 -25.54
C ARG A 149 -1.38 -11.15 -24.78
N GLU A 150 -0.17 -11.08 -25.32
CA GLU A 150 1.04 -11.58 -24.65
C GLU A 150 1.35 -10.83 -23.35
N GLU A 151 1.13 -9.52 -23.30
CA GLU A 151 1.34 -8.70 -22.10
C GLU A 151 0.30 -9.02 -21.03
N ILE A 152 -0.97 -9.16 -21.43
CA ILE A 152 -2.07 -9.57 -20.54
C ILE A 152 -1.77 -10.95 -19.93
N GLU A 153 -1.41 -11.93 -20.76
CA GLU A 153 -1.11 -13.29 -20.28
C GLU A 153 0.15 -13.35 -19.40
N SER A 154 1.15 -12.51 -19.69
CA SER A 154 2.35 -12.36 -18.85
C SER A 154 1.99 -11.83 -17.45
N ALA A 155 1.16 -10.79 -17.36
CA ALA A 155 0.68 -10.24 -16.10
C ALA A 155 -0.17 -11.25 -15.31
N ARG A 156 -1.12 -11.94 -15.98
CA ARG A 156 -1.93 -13.01 -15.37
C ARG A 156 -1.07 -14.14 -14.81
N LYS A 157 -0.02 -14.56 -15.53
CA LYS A 157 0.90 -15.60 -15.07
C LYS A 157 1.68 -15.17 -13.83
N LYS A 158 2.18 -13.93 -13.79
CA LYS A 158 2.84 -13.37 -12.59
C LYS A 158 1.88 -13.34 -11.40
N ALA A 159 0.63 -12.89 -11.62
CA ALA A 159 -0.41 -12.87 -10.58
C ALA A 159 -0.64 -14.25 -9.96
N ARG A 160 -0.86 -15.29 -10.80
CA ARG A 160 -1.02 -16.68 -10.35
C ARG A 160 0.17 -17.14 -9.51
N ILE A 161 1.39 -16.95 -10.00
CA ILE A 161 2.61 -17.37 -9.29
C ILE A 161 2.71 -16.70 -7.92
N SER A 162 2.57 -15.39 -7.86
CA SER A 162 2.72 -14.60 -6.63
C SER A 162 1.63 -14.89 -5.60
N ILE A 163 0.37 -15.00 -6.02
CA ILE A 163 -0.77 -15.27 -5.11
C ILE A 163 -0.69 -16.70 -4.56
N VAL A 164 -0.35 -17.68 -5.39
CA VAL A 164 -0.11 -19.07 -4.92
C VAL A 164 1.06 -19.12 -3.94
N ALA A 165 2.15 -18.39 -4.20
CA ALA A 165 3.29 -18.31 -3.30
C ALA A 165 2.93 -17.66 -1.95
N ALA A 166 2.15 -16.57 -1.96
CA ALA A 166 1.68 -15.90 -0.76
C ALA A 166 0.79 -16.83 0.10
N CYS A 167 -0.12 -17.59 -0.51
CA CYS A 167 -0.92 -18.59 0.19
C CYS A 167 -0.05 -19.66 0.84
N ARG A 168 0.96 -20.17 0.13
CA ARG A 168 1.92 -21.16 0.66
C ARG A 168 2.74 -20.61 1.83
N ALA A 169 2.97 -19.30 1.86
CA ALA A 169 3.61 -18.61 2.98
C ALA A 169 2.66 -18.34 4.17
N GLY A 170 1.38 -18.73 4.08
CA GLY A 170 0.40 -18.58 5.16
C GLY A 170 -0.34 -17.24 5.15
N ALA A 171 -0.29 -16.48 4.06
CA ALA A 171 -1.13 -15.30 3.89
C ALA A 171 -2.59 -15.70 3.60
N ASP A 172 -3.53 -14.77 3.84
CA ASP A 172 -4.97 -14.93 3.59
C ASP A 172 -5.34 -14.85 2.09
N SER A 173 -4.51 -15.44 1.23
CA SER A 173 -4.66 -15.42 -0.24
C SER A 173 -5.01 -16.78 -0.83
N CYS A 174 -5.25 -17.81 -0.01
CA CYS A 174 -5.48 -19.17 -0.50
C CYS A 174 -6.79 -19.35 -1.28
N TYR A 175 -7.85 -18.62 -0.90
CA TYR A 175 -9.10 -18.61 -1.67
C TYR A 175 -8.90 -17.96 -3.03
N GLU A 176 -8.24 -16.81 -3.07
CA GLU A 176 -7.91 -16.12 -4.31
C GLU A 176 -7.02 -16.97 -5.21
N ALA A 177 -6.02 -17.65 -4.65
CA ALA A 177 -5.18 -18.62 -5.36
C ALA A 177 -6.05 -19.72 -5.99
N ALA A 178 -6.95 -20.33 -5.23
CA ALA A 178 -7.85 -21.37 -5.73
C ALA A 178 -8.73 -20.86 -6.87
N THR A 179 -9.27 -19.63 -6.77
CA THR A 179 -10.08 -19.02 -7.82
C THR A 179 -9.29 -18.78 -9.11
N LEU A 180 -8.07 -18.27 -9.03
CA LEU A 180 -7.21 -18.10 -10.22
C LEU A 180 -6.90 -19.42 -10.91
N LEU A 181 -6.61 -20.45 -10.11
CA LEU A 181 -6.37 -21.81 -10.59
C LEU A 181 -7.61 -22.42 -11.21
N GLU A 182 -8.80 -22.20 -10.66
CA GLU A 182 -10.06 -22.73 -11.20
C GLU A 182 -10.43 -22.08 -12.53
N MET A 183 -10.29 -20.76 -12.63
CA MET A 183 -10.60 -20.00 -13.85
C MET A 183 -9.53 -20.15 -14.94
N GLY A 184 -8.37 -20.74 -14.63
CA GLY A 184 -7.26 -20.84 -15.57
C GLY A 184 -6.59 -19.48 -15.86
N VAL A 185 -6.58 -18.57 -14.89
CA VAL A 185 -5.89 -17.28 -15.03
C VAL A 185 -4.39 -17.49 -14.95
N GLY A 186 -3.65 -17.10 -15.99
CA GLY A 186 -2.19 -17.22 -16.03
C GLY A 186 -1.68 -18.65 -16.29
N GLY A 187 -2.55 -19.55 -16.74
CA GLY A 187 -2.23 -20.94 -17.11
C GLY A 187 -3.46 -21.85 -17.02
N PRO A 188 -3.42 -23.06 -17.58
CA PRO A 188 -4.59 -23.96 -17.56
C PRO A 188 -5.05 -24.27 -16.13
N PRO A 189 -6.35 -24.60 -15.94
CA PRO A 189 -6.84 -25.01 -14.64
C PRO A 189 -6.08 -26.21 -14.07
N ASP A 190 -5.84 -26.21 -12.76
CA ASP A 190 -5.10 -27.27 -12.07
C ASP A 190 -5.81 -27.71 -10.78
N ASP A 191 -6.62 -28.76 -10.90
CA ASP A 191 -7.39 -29.32 -9.78
C ASP A 191 -6.53 -29.80 -8.61
N LYS A 192 -5.31 -30.29 -8.89
CA LYS A 192 -4.41 -30.77 -7.83
C LYS A 192 -3.86 -29.59 -7.06
N GLU A 193 -3.47 -28.53 -7.76
CA GLU A 193 -2.98 -27.30 -7.15
C GLU A 193 -4.09 -26.59 -6.36
N ILE A 194 -5.34 -26.55 -6.87
CA ILE A 194 -6.51 -26.01 -6.15
C ILE A 194 -6.69 -26.71 -4.80
N GLN A 195 -6.69 -28.05 -4.80
CA GLN A 195 -6.81 -28.81 -3.55
C GLN A 195 -5.65 -28.53 -2.60
N ALA A 196 -4.42 -28.45 -3.12
CA ALA A 196 -3.23 -28.19 -2.31
C ALA A 196 -3.28 -26.80 -1.63
N VAL A 197 -3.74 -25.76 -2.33
CA VAL A 197 -3.85 -24.42 -1.73
C VAL A 197 -5.00 -24.33 -0.73
N LEU A 198 -6.14 -25.00 -0.97
CA LEU A 198 -7.27 -25.02 -0.04
C LEU A 198 -7.02 -25.89 1.21
N GLU A 199 -6.10 -26.86 1.13
CA GLU A 199 -5.65 -27.65 2.27
C GLU A 199 -4.88 -26.81 3.31
N ILE A 200 -4.30 -25.68 2.91
CA ILE A 200 -3.56 -24.80 3.83
C ILE A 200 -4.49 -24.20 4.90
N PRO A 201 -5.51 -23.37 4.56
CA PRO A 201 -6.41 -22.81 5.56
C PRO A 201 -7.19 -23.90 6.31
N CYS A 202 -7.57 -25.00 5.64
CA CYS A 202 -8.25 -26.11 6.32
C CYS A 202 -7.41 -26.71 7.46
N ARG A 203 -6.08 -26.78 7.31
CA ARG A 203 -5.18 -27.29 8.37
C ARG A 203 -4.80 -26.24 9.40
N THR A 204 -4.62 -24.97 9.00
CA THR A 204 -4.11 -23.92 9.89
C THR A 204 -5.19 -23.25 10.72
N THR A 205 -6.38 -23.05 10.15
CA THR A 205 -7.49 -22.33 10.78
C THR A 205 -8.74 -23.18 10.98
N GLY A 206 -8.80 -24.36 10.34
CA GLY A 206 -9.98 -25.22 10.35
C GLY A 206 -11.06 -24.82 9.35
N PHE A 207 -10.85 -23.75 8.57
CA PHE A 207 -11.77 -23.32 7.51
C PHE A 207 -11.65 -24.26 6.30
N CYS A 208 -12.44 -25.34 6.31
CA CYS A 208 -12.36 -26.42 5.33
C CYS A 208 -13.47 -26.40 4.26
N GLY A 209 -14.47 -25.51 4.37
CA GLY A 209 -15.65 -25.52 3.51
C GLY A 209 -15.34 -25.60 2.00
N ALA A 210 -14.46 -24.73 1.50
CA ALA A 210 -14.11 -24.73 0.06
C ALA A 210 -13.38 -26.00 -0.38
N LEU A 211 -12.47 -26.53 0.44
CA LEU A 211 -11.82 -27.82 0.16
C LEU A 211 -12.87 -28.94 0.12
N ALA A 212 -13.77 -28.95 1.11
CA ALA A 212 -14.78 -29.97 1.26
C ALA A 212 -15.76 -29.99 0.07
N GLU A 213 -16.27 -28.82 -0.33
CA GLU A 213 -17.10 -28.67 -1.53
C GLU A 213 -16.42 -29.18 -2.79
N ARG A 214 -15.14 -28.83 -3.00
CA ARG A 214 -14.37 -29.28 -4.15
C ARG A 214 -14.22 -30.81 -4.16
N LEU A 215 -13.88 -31.39 -3.02
CA LEU A 215 -13.70 -32.83 -2.86
C LEU A 215 -15.02 -33.59 -3.10
N VAL A 216 -16.16 -33.07 -2.64
CA VAL A 216 -17.48 -33.68 -2.89
C VAL A 216 -17.82 -33.76 -4.37
N LYS A 217 -17.47 -32.71 -5.14
CA LYS A 217 -17.69 -32.64 -6.60
C LYS A 217 -16.74 -33.54 -7.41
N SER A 218 -15.68 -34.08 -6.80
CA SER A 218 -14.73 -34.98 -7.46
C SER A 218 -15.38 -36.30 -7.90
N ASN A 219 -14.89 -36.86 -9.00
CA ASN A 219 -15.23 -38.21 -9.47
C ASN A 219 -14.50 -39.32 -8.70
N ASP A 220 -13.45 -38.99 -7.94
CA ASP A 220 -12.76 -39.95 -7.06
C ASP A 220 -13.61 -40.23 -5.81
N PRO A 221 -14.07 -41.47 -5.58
CA PRO A 221 -14.86 -41.83 -4.41
C PRO A 221 -14.15 -41.53 -3.08
N LYS A 222 -12.81 -41.64 -3.03
CA LYS A 222 -12.04 -41.36 -1.82
C LYS A 222 -12.03 -39.87 -1.51
N ALA A 223 -11.81 -39.04 -2.52
CA ALA A 223 -11.91 -37.60 -2.39
C ALA A 223 -13.32 -37.19 -1.92
N ARG A 224 -14.37 -37.73 -2.54
CA ARG A 224 -15.76 -37.43 -2.16
C ARG A 224 -16.07 -37.81 -0.71
N ALA A 225 -15.65 -39.00 -0.27
CA ALA A 225 -15.81 -39.43 1.13
C ALA A 225 -15.13 -38.45 2.10
N ARG A 226 -13.88 -38.08 1.82
CA ARG A 226 -13.13 -37.09 2.61
C ARG A 226 -13.84 -35.72 2.65
N GLY A 227 -14.38 -35.27 1.52
CA GLY A 227 -15.14 -34.01 1.46
C GLY A 227 -16.38 -34.04 2.36
N LEU A 228 -17.13 -35.14 2.35
CA LEU A 228 -18.30 -35.32 3.24
C LEU A 228 -17.90 -35.33 4.72
N GLU A 229 -16.78 -35.98 5.08
CA GLU A 229 -16.26 -35.96 6.45
C GLU A 229 -15.90 -34.55 6.93
N LEU A 230 -15.27 -33.74 6.06
CA LEU A 230 -14.95 -32.34 6.38
C LEU A 230 -16.21 -31.50 6.63
N LEU A 231 -17.23 -31.62 5.77
CA LEU A 231 -18.52 -30.93 5.95
C LEU A 231 -19.21 -31.33 7.26
N GLN A 232 -19.19 -32.63 7.60
CA GLN A 232 -19.76 -33.12 8.86
C GLN A 232 -19.04 -32.57 10.08
N ARG A 233 -17.71 -32.41 10.02
CA ARG A 233 -16.92 -31.81 11.09
C ARG A 233 -17.29 -30.34 11.28
N GLU A 234 -17.34 -29.57 10.20
CA GLU A 234 -17.69 -28.15 10.22
C GLU A 234 -19.11 -27.90 10.74
N ALA A 235 -20.07 -28.76 10.40
CA ALA A 235 -21.43 -28.72 10.93
C ALA A 235 -21.48 -28.95 12.45
N LYS A 236 -20.67 -29.89 12.97
CA LYS A 236 -20.58 -30.15 14.42
C LYS A 236 -19.96 -28.99 15.19
N ASP A 237 -19.00 -28.29 14.59
CA ASP A 237 -18.31 -27.17 15.23
C ASP A 237 -19.14 -25.89 15.21
N SER A 238 -19.96 -25.70 14.16
CA SER A 238 -20.90 -24.57 14.07
C SER A 238 -22.04 -24.65 15.10
N GLY A 239 -22.47 -25.86 15.49
CA GLY A 239 -23.52 -26.06 16.50
C GLY A 239 -23.09 -25.80 17.96
N LYS A 240 -21.82 -25.49 18.20
CA LYS A 240 -21.27 -25.23 19.55
C LYS A 240 -21.01 -23.75 19.84
N ARG A 241 -21.23 -22.86 18.88
CA ARG A 241 -20.99 -21.40 19.02
C ARG A 241 -22.27 -20.65 19.35
#